data_AF-A0A524EQ21-F1
#
_entry.id   AF-A0A524EQ21-F1
#
_cell.length_a   1.000
_cell.length_b   1.000
_cell.length_c   1.000
_cell.angle_alpha   90.00
_cell.angle_beta   90.00
_cell.angle_gamma   90.00
#
_symmetry.space_group_name_H-M   'P 1'
#
loop_
_entity.id
_entity.type
_entity.pdbx_description
1 polymer ?
#
loop_
_entity_poly.entity_id
_entity_poly.type
_entity_poly.pdbx_seq_one_letter_code
_entity_poly.pdbx_strand_id
1 'polypeptide(L)'
;MIIGIHSNMIGIVNIVFYISIILIALSYIVLARETYEPDKNFFIMLIIFFINEAHAFAFFNITTEKVFNQDLSLMLWHAALISGAISIGIWTSVHAIELNKKSKVRYLPVFICIALLGIMFGTMVQPNSFQIITSNSTYSYMFQNNLLLISILIYNAMIISITIITQVFGFKNYSDRGLGILFNYFDGIFVFRIIIYSLLLIFTAFFLRAIFIISYFINIIIILIIIIKRPNFLVVFTNKIYDFIIFHRSGILLYSYNFQTDQEVNDSLLKGSILIGINHILSNFANVKNQLDLIKLRDKGVIFQFDNELGYAILLIAKHKNTTLEHSISNFNNEFSHRFRQYLSNLHGLIDISKFSDTKLLINEHFKRYIVKTSHQ
;
A
#
# COMPACT_ATOMS: atom_id res chain seq x y z
N MET A 1 -38.88 25.89 -13.53
CA MET A 1 -37.69 25.89 -14.43
C MET A 1 -36.42 26.32 -13.71
N ILE A 2 -36.40 27.43 -12.96
CA ILE A 2 -35.21 27.96 -12.26
C ILE A 2 -34.63 26.98 -11.21
N ILE A 3 -35.48 26.32 -10.40
CA ILE A 3 -35.02 25.34 -9.38
C ILE A 3 -34.36 24.09 -9.99
N GLY A 4 -34.80 23.67 -11.19
CA GLY A 4 -34.22 22.52 -11.90
C GLY A 4 -32.81 22.78 -12.42
N ILE A 5 -32.51 24.03 -12.83
CA ILE A 5 -31.19 24.43 -13.31
C ILE A 5 -30.16 24.39 -12.18
N HIS A 6 -30.55 24.80 -10.96
CA HIS A 6 -29.66 24.76 -9.80
C HIS A 6 -29.30 23.34 -9.36
N SER A 7 -30.23 22.39 -9.44
CA SER A 7 -29.99 20.98 -9.12
C SER A 7 -28.87 20.40 -9.98
N ASN A 8 -28.93 20.60 -11.30
CA ASN A 8 -27.99 19.99 -12.25
C ASN A 8 -26.56 20.58 -12.17
N MET A 9 -26.42 21.80 -11.66
CA MET A 9 -25.10 22.40 -11.46
C MET A 9 -24.34 21.76 -10.29
N ILE A 10 -25.06 21.27 -9.26
CA ILE A 10 -24.42 20.73 -8.05
C ILE A 10 -23.68 19.42 -8.35
N GLY A 11 -24.29 18.49 -9.09
CA GLY A 11 -23.65 17.24 -9.50
C GLY A 11 -22.39 17.48 -10.31
N ILE A 12 -22.44 18.35 -11.32
CA ILE A 12 -21.28 18.69 -12.15
C ILE A 12 -20.15 19.30 -11.30
N VAL A 13 -20.48 20.25 -10.41
CA VAL A 13 -19.48 20.86 -9.51
C VAL A 13 -18.83 19.80 -8.61
N ASN A 14 -19.61 18.89 -8.03
CA ASN A 14 -19.08 17.79 -7.22
C ASN A 14 -18.10 16.92 -8.02
N ILE A 15 -18.44 16.59 -9.26
CA ILE A 15 -17.62 15.75 -10.14
C ILE A 15 -16.30 16.45 -10.47
N VAL A 16 -16.35 17.71 -10.91
CA VAL A 16 -15.15 18.49 -11.24
C VAL A 16 -14.24 18.59 -10.02
N PHE A 17 -14.80 18.90 -8.86
CA PHE A 17 -14.04 18.99 -7.61
C PHE A 17 -13.41 17.64 -7.23
N TYR A 18 -14.17 16.55 -7.29
CA TYR A 18 -13.67 15.21 -6.96
C TYR A 18 -12.56 14.74 -7.90
N ILE A 19 -12.74 14.92 -9.22
CA ILE A 19 -11.72 14.59 -10.22
C ILE A 19 -10.46 15.45 -10.02
N SER A 20 -10.62 16.74 -9.70
CA SER A 20 -9.48 17.62 -9.41
C SER A 20 -8.64 17.10 -8.23
N ILE A 21 -9.29 16.66 -7.14
CA ILE A 21 -8.60 16.06 -5.99
C ILE A 21 -7.85 14.79 -6.39
N ILE A 22 -8.48 13.91 -7.18
CA ILE A 22 -7.83 12.68 -7.67
C ILE A 22 -6.63 13.00 -8.55
N LEU A 23 -6.74 13.96 -9.46
CA LEU A 23 -5.63 14.37 -10.33
C LEU A 23 -4.46 14.95 -9.53
N ILE A 24 -4.74 15.74 -8.49
CA ILE A 24 -3.71 16.22 -7.56
C ILE A 24 -3.05 15.05 -6.83
N ALA A 25 -3.83 14.10 -6.33
CA ALA A 25 -3.31 12.91 -5.66
C ALA A 25 -2.40 12.09 -6.58
N LEU A 26 -2.87 11.77 -7.79
CA LEU A 26 -2.13 11.02 -8.79
C LEU A 26 -0.84 11.75 -9.21
N SER A 27 -0.92 13.06 -9.44
CA SER A 27 0.25 13.88 -9.78
C SER A 27 1.31 13.83 -8.68
N TYR A 28 0.87 13.91 -7.41
CA TYR A 28 1.80 13.80 -6.28
C TYR A 28 2.45 12.42 -6.20
N ILE A 29 1.69 11.33 -6.40
CA ILE A 29 2.25 9.97 -6.40
C ILE A 29 3.26 9.80 -7.54
N VAL A 30 2.95 10.33 -8.74
CA VAL A 30 3.83 10.26 -9.92
C VAL A 30 5.11 11.06 -9.70
N LEU A 31 5.00 12.33 -9.30
CA LEU A 31 6.16 13.21 -9.09
C LEU A 31 7.09 12.70 -8.01
N ALA A 32 6.50 12.12 -6.98
CA ALA A 32 7.27 11.66 -5.85
C ALA A 32 7.71 10.19 -6.01
N ARG A 33 7.42 9.55 -7.15
CA ARG A 33 7.80 8.15 -7.48
C ARG A 33 9.29 7.90 -7.36
N GLU A 34 10.13 8.84 -7.78
CA GLU A 34 11.59 8.74 -7.68
C GLU A 34 12.04 8.59 -6.21
N THR A 35 11.30 9.24 -5.31
CA THR A 35 11.58 9.20 -3.88
C THR A 35 11.05 7.92 -3.22
N TYR A 36 10.25 7.08 -3.86
CA TYR A 36 9.60 5.93 -3.20
C TYR A 36 9.84 4.59 -3.86
N GLU A 37 10.05 4.55 -5.19
CA GLU A 37 10.21 3.31 -5.96
C GLU A 37 9.15 2.24 -5.62
N PRO A 38 7.84 2.55 -5.73
CA PRO A 38 6.81 1.54 -5.48
C PRO A 38 6.94 0.38 -6.47
N ASP A 39 6.56 -0.82 -6.02
CA ASP A 39 6.39 -1.96 -6.92
C ASP A 39 5.49 -1.54 -8.08
N LYS A 40 5.95 -1.75 -9.32
CA LYS A 40 5.25 -1.35 -10.54
C LYS A 40 3.81 -1.89 -10.55
N ASN A 41 3.61 -3.12 -10.09
CA ASN A 41 2.29 -3.74 -10.05
C ASN A 41 1.36 -3.04 -9.05
N PHE A 42 1.87 -2.75 -7.86
CA PHE A 42 1.11 -2.03 -6.85
C PHE A 42 0.71 -0.62 -7.33
N PHE A 43 1.65 0.09 -7.97
CA PHE A 43 1.39 1.42 -8.53
C PHE A 43 0.31 1.39 -9.63
N ILE A 44 0.37 0.42 -10.54
CA ILE A 44 -0.66 0.24 -11.58
C ILE A 44 -2.03 -0.04 -10.96
N MET A 45 -2.10 -0.95 -9.98
CA MET A 45 -3.36 -1.28 -9.29
C MET A 45 -3.99 -0.06 -8.61
N LEU A 46 -3.16 0.81 -8.03
CA LEU A 46 -3.59 2.03 -7.37
C LEU A 46 -4.11 3.09 -8.35
N ILE A 47 -3.49 3.21 -9.54
CA ILE A 47 -4.03 4.05 -10.62
C ILE A 47 -5.40 3.51 -11.08
N ILE A 48 -5.49 2.21 -11.33
CA ILE A 48 -6.75 1.57 -11.75
C ILE A 48 -7.85 1.79 -10.71
N PHE A 49 -7.51 1.67 -9.42
CA PHE A 49 -8.41 2.01 -8.31
C PHE A 49 -8.95 3.43 -8.42
N PHE A 50 -8.08 4.45 -8.52
CA PHE A 50 -8.52 5.84 -8.62
C PHE A 50 -9.36 6.14 -9.85
N ILE A 51 -9.05 5.53 -11.00
CA ILE A 51 -9.84 5.68 -12.23
C ILE A 51 -11.24 5.10 -12.04
N ASN A 52 -11.36 3.88 -11.51
CA ASN A 52 -12.66 3.27 -11.25
C ASN A 52 -13.46 4.04 -10.20
N GLU A 53 -12.78 4.58 -9.18
CA GLU A 53 -13.41 5.41 -8.16
C GLU A 53 -13.96 6.73 -8.74
N ALA A 54 -13.18 7.39 -9.62
CA ALA A 54 -13.62 8.58 -10.33
C ALA A 54 -14.83 8.30 -11.23
N HIS A 55 -14.80 7.21 -12.00
CA HIS A 55 -15.92 6.79 -12.84
C HIS A 55 -17.18 6.48 -12.00
N ALA A 56 -17.03 5.70 -10.92
CA ALA A 56 -18.13 5.37 -10.03
C ALA A 56 -18.80 6.63 -9.47
N PHE A 57 -18.01 7.58 -8.96
CA PHE A 57 -18.50 8.84 -8.42
C PHE A 57 -19.15 9.73 -9.48
N ALA A 58 -18.51 9.86 -10.66
CA ALA A 58 -19.01 10.69 -11.75
C ALA A 58 -20.35 10.17 -12.28
N PHE A 59 -20.41 8.89 -12.63
CA PHE A 59 -21.64 8.28 -13.12
C PHE A 59 -22.74 8.29 -12.06
N PHE A 60 -22.43 8.04 -10.79
CA PHE A 60 -23.43 8.12 -9.73
C PHE A 60 -24.06 9.52 -9.61
N ASN A 61 -23.25 10.59 -9.64
CA ASN A 61 -23.78 11.95 -9.54
C ASN A 61 -24.60 12.34 -10.78
N ILE A 62 -24.12 12.00 -11.97
CA ILE A 62 -24.82 12.28 -13.24
C ILE A 62 -26.17 11.57 -13.31
N THR A 63 -26.20 10.28 -12.97
CA THR A 63 -27.37 9.42 -13.15
C THR A 63 -28.51 9.76 -12.20
N THR A 64 -28.20 10.40 -11.08
CA THR A 64 -29.19 10.76 -10.07
C THR A 64 -29.82 12.13 -10.31
N GLU A 65 -29.34 12.85 -11.32
CA GLU A 65 -29.89 14.12 -11.82
C GLU A 65 -30.58 13.92 -13.18
N LYS A 66 -31.65 14.67 -13.44
CA LYS A 66 -32.36 14.64 -14.73
C LYS A 66 -31.60 15.42 -15.82
N VAL A 67 -30.36 15.01 -16.09
CA VAL A 67 -29.51 15.57 -17.15
C VAL A 67 -29.69 14.79 -18.46
N PHE A 68 -29.75 13.47 -18.36
CA PHE A 68 -29.87 12.56 -19.51
C PHE A 68 -31.27 11.95 -19.60
N ASN A 69 -31.60 11.37 -20.75
CA ASN A 69 -32.82 10.57 -20.88
C ASN A 69 -32.75 9.32 -19.99
N GLN A 70 -33.89 8.68 -19.75
CA GLN A 70 -33.98 7.54 -18.83
C GLN A 70 -33.07 6.38 -19.25
N ASP A 71 -32.98 6.07 -20.54
CA ASP A 71 -32.18 4.95 -21.05
C ASP A 71 -30.68 5.16 -20.82
N LEU A 72 -30.15 6.33 -21.18
CA LEU A 72 -28.74 6.64 -20.97
C LEU A 72 -28.42 6.75 -19.46
N SER A 73 -29.34 7.32 -18.69
CA SER A 73 -29.21 7.38 -17.24
C SER A 73 -29.17 5.99 -16.61
N LEU A 74 -29.97 5.05 -17.11
CA LEU A 74 -29.92 3.66 -16.70
C LEU A 74 -28.59 2.99 -17.07
N MET A 75 -28.09 3.19 -18.29
CA MET A 75 -26.81 2.65 -18.72
C MET A 75 -25.65 3.16 -17.85
N LEU A 76 -25.63 4.47 -17.57
CA LEU A 76 -24.64 5.07 -16.70
C LEU A 76 -24.79 4.60 -15.24
N TRP A 77 -25.99 4.31 -14.76
CA TRP A 77 -26.22 3.74 -13.43
C TRP A 77 -25.59 2.35 -13.30
N HIS A 78 -25.77 1.50 -14.31
CA HIS A 78 -25.09 0.21 -14.41
C HIS A 78 -23.57 0.38 -14.40
N ALA A 79 -23.04 1.33 -15.18
CA ALA A 79 -21.61 1.62 -15.21
C ALA A 79 -21.07 2.12 -13.85
N ALA A 80 -21.87 2.91 -13.11
CA ALA A 80 -21.54 3.37 -11.76
C ALA A 80 -21.44 2.20 -10.78
N LEU A 81 -22.42 1.29 -10.80
CA LEU A 81 -22.44 0.07 -9.97
C LEU A 81 -21.22 -0.81 -10.24
N ILE A 82 -20.93 -1.06 -11.51
CA ILE A 82 -19.76 -1.83 -11.95
C ILE A 82 -18.46 -1.20 -11.46
N SER A 83 -18.26 0.08 -11.78
CA SER A 83 -17.01 0.79 -11.46
C SER A 83 -16.82 0.86 -9.94
N GLY A 84 -17.89 1.11 -9.19
CA GLY A 84 -17.88 1.11 -7.73
C GLY A 84 -17.51 -0.26 -7.16
N ALA A 85 -18.12 -1.34 -7.68
CA ALA A 85 -17.82 -2.71 -7.25
C ALA A 85 -16.37 -3.11 -7.54
N ILE A 86 -15.86 -2.78 -8.73
CA ILE A 86 -14.45 -3.03 -9.11
C ILE A 86 -13.52 -2.24 -8.19
N SER A 87 -13.80 -0.96 -7.95
CA SER A 87 -12.99 -0.09 -7.09
C SER A 87 -12.85 -0.66 -5.67
N ILE A 88 -13.98 -0.99 -5.02
CA ILE A 88 -13.93 -1.54 -3.65
C ILE A 88 -13.26 -2.92 -3.62
N GLY A 89 -13.46 -3.75 -4.65
CA GLY A 89 -12.82 -5.06 -4.78
C GLY A 89 -11.30 -4.96 -4.94
N ILE A 90 -10.82 -4.01 -5.76
CA ILE A 90 -9.39 -3.74 -5.92
C ILE A 90 -8.78 -3.29 -4.59
N TRP A 91 -9.39 -2.32 -3.92
CA TRP A 91 -8.86 -1.81 -2.65
C TRP A 91 -8.72 -2.91 -1.61
N THR A 92 -9.79 -3.67 -1.36
CA THR A 92 -9.78 -4.75 -0.38
C THR A 92 -8.80 -5.85 -0.75
N SER A 93 -8.65 -6.15 -2.04
CA SER A 93 -7.66 -7.12 -2.53
C SER A 93 -6.22 -6.66 -2.29
N VAL A 94 -5.89 -5.42 -2.67
CA VAL A 94 -4.57 -4.82 -2.47
C VAL A 94 -4.24 -4.77 -0.98
N HIS A 95 -5.18 -4.27 -0.18
CA HIS A 95 -5.05 -4.22 1.27
C HIS A 95 -4.75 -5.61 1.87
N ALA A 96 -5.49 -6.63 1.45
CA ALA A 96 -5.29 -7.98 1.97
C ALA A 96 -3.99 -8.63 1.51
N ILE A 97 -3.59 -8.43 0.25
CA ILE A 97 -2.30 -8.93 -0.26
C ILE A 97 -1.15 -8.28 0.49
N GLU A 98 -1.22 -6.96 0.72
CA GLU A 98 -0.15 -6.20 1.37
C GLU A 98 0.03 -6.58 2.84
N LEU A 99 -1.05 -6.76 3.59
CA LEU A 99 -0.97 -7.16 5.00
C LEU A 99 -0.68 -8.64 5.21
N ASN A 100 -1.06 -9.50 4.26
CA ASN A 100 -0.89 -10.94 4.34
C ASN A 100 0.13 -11.48 3.33
N LYS A 101 1.16 -10.72 2.92
CA LYS A 101 2.16 -11.12 1.91
C LYS A 101 2.75 -12.53 2.09
N LYS A 102 2.89 -13.00 3.34
CA LYS A 102 3.42 -14.34 3.71
C LYS A 102 2.36 -15.45 3.76
N SER A 103 1.08 -15.11 3.83
CA SER A 103 0.02 -16.10 3.97
C SER A 103 -0.20 -16.84 2.66
N LYS A 104 -0.42 -18.16 2.74
CA LYS A 104 -0.82 -18.98 1.58
C LYS A 104 -2.16 -18.51 1.00
N VAL A 105 -3.01 -17.89 1.82
CA VAL A 105 -4.35 -17.41 1.43
C VAL A 105 -4.37 -15.94 1.00
N ARG A 106 -3.22 -15.33 0.69
CA ARG A 106 -3.15 -13.89 0.34
C ARG A 106 -3.98 -13.48 -0.88
N TYR A 107 -4.24 -14.41 -1.80
CA TYR A 107 -5.05 -14.18 -3.00
C TYR A 107 -6.51 -14.59 -2.84
N LEU A 108 -6.88 -15.24 -1.73
CA LEU A 108 -8.27 -15.67 -1.49
C LEU A 108 -9.27 -14.51 -1.60
N PRO A 109 -9.00 -13.30 -1.04
CA PRO A 109 -9.85 -12.13 -1.25
C PRO A 109 -10.11 -11.80 -2.72
N VAL A 110 -9.08 -11.86 -3.57
CA VAL A 110 -9.20 -11.57 -5.01
C VAL A 110 -10.17 -12.55 -5.66
N PHE A 111 -10.00 -13.85 -5.39
CA PHE A 111 -10.88 -14.89 -5.93
C PHE A 111 -12.33 -14.69 -5.49
N ILE A 112 -12.56 -14.39 -4.21
CA ILE A 112 -13.90 -14.11 -3.67
C ILE A 112 -14.52 -12.89 -4.36
N CYS A 113 -13.74 -11.80 -4.50
CA CYS A 113 -14.23 -10.58 -5.14
C CYS A 113 -14.63 -10.84 -6.60
N ILE A 114 -13.78 -11.53 -7.38
CA ILE A 114 -14.06 -11.84 -8.79
C ILE A 114 -15.29 -12.74 -8.93
N ALA A 115 -15.41 -13.78 -8.10
CA ALA A 115 -16.54 -14.70 -8.17
C ALA A 115 -17.87 -14.00 -7.87
N LEU A 116 -17.92 -13.19 -6.80
CA LEU A 116 -19.13 -12.45 -6.42
C LEU A 116 -19.47 -11.35 -7.44
N LEU A 117 -18.45 -10.67 -7.97
CA LEU A 117 -18.61 -9.69 -9.03
C LEU A 117 -19.21 -10.35 -10.28
N GLY A 118 -18.75 -11.55 -10.66
CA GLY A 118 -19.34 -12.32 -11.76
C GLY A 118 -20.82 -12.64 -11.56
N ILE A 119 -21.23 -13.00 -10.33
CA ILE A 119 -22.64 -13.22 -9.98
C ILE A 119 -23.44 -11.92 -10.13
N MET A 120 -22.93 -10.80 -9.60
CA MET A 120 -23.55 -9.48 -9.73
C MET A 120 -23.72 -9.08 -11.19
N PHE A 121 -22.69 -9.25 -12.01
CA PHE A 121 -22.78 -8.96 -13.45
C PHE A 121 -23.82 -9.82 -14.15
N GLY A 122 -23.85 -11.13 -13.85
CA GLY A 122 -24.83 -12.05 -14.44
C GLY A 122 -26.28 -11.67 -14.11
N THR A 123 -26.55 -11.22 -12.88
CA THR A 123 -27.88 -10.77 -12.47
C THR A 123 -28.22 -9.38 -13.02
N MET A 124 -27.22 -8.53 -13.24
CA MET A 124 -27.40 -7.17 -13.76
C MET A 124 -27.80 -7.14 -15.25
N VAL A 125 -27.36 -8.12 -16.04
CA VAL A 125 -27.71 -8.23 -17.47
C VAL A 125 -29.16 -8.66 -17.69
N GLN A 126 -29.86 -9.13 -16.64
CA GLN A 126 -31.25 -9.52 -16.76
C GLN A 126 -32.13 -8.31 -17.11
N PRO A 127 -33.09 -8.46 -18.04
CA PRO A 127 -33.98 -7.38 -18.44
C PRO A 127 -34.80 -6.89 -17.24
N ASN A 128 -35.11 -5.59 -17.22
CA ASN A 128 -35.92 -4.96 -16.19
C ASN A 128 -35.33 -5.08 -14.77
N SER A 129 -33.99 -5.04 -14.63
CA SER A 129 -33.34 -5.09 -13.31
C SER A 129 -33.68 -3.89 -12.41
N PHE A 130 -34.00 -2.74 -13.01
CA PHE A 130 -34.31 -1.49 -12.31
C PHE A 130 -35.61 -0.85 -12.81
N GLN A 131 -36.34 -0.23 -11.90
CA GLN A 131 -37.38 0.75 -12.20
C GLN A 131 -36.86 2.14 -11.86
N ILE A 132 -37.01 3.08 -12.80
CA ILE A 132 -36.66 4.48 -12.58
C ILE A 132 -37.88 5.21 -12.04
N ILE A 133 -37.75 5.76 -10.84
CA ILE A 133 -38.73 6.67 -10.24
C ILE A 133 -38.29 8.09 -10.57
N THR A 134 -39.16 8.84 -11.24
CA THR A 134 -38.88 10.21 -11.65
C THR A 134 -39.48 11.21 -10.67
N SER A 135 -38.64 11.98 -9.98
CA SER A 135 -39.08 13.18 -9.24
C SER A 135 -38.73 14.44 -10.04
N ASN A 136 -39.22 15.63 -9.67
CA ASN A 136 -39.08 16.87 -10.46
C ASN A 136 -37.71 17.04 -11.15
N SER A 137 -36.59 16.95 -10.43
CA SER A 137 -35.23 17.11 -10.98
C SER A 137 -34.31 15.89 -10.80
N THR A 138 -34.79 14.79 -10.23
CA THR A 138 -33.94 13.64 -9.91
C THR A 138 -34.52 12.32 -10.41
N TYR A 139 -33.60 11.38 -10.64
CA TYR A 139 -33.91 9.97 -10.82
C TYR A 139 -33.55 9.20 -9.55
N SER A 140 -34.44 8.30 -9.15
CA SER A 140 -34.18 7.27 -8.14
C SER A 140 -34.32 5.90 -8.79
N TYR A 141 -33.44 4.98 -8.41
CA TYR A 141 -33.37 3.63 -8.98
C TYR A 141 -33.85 2.63 -7.95
N MET A 142 -34.99 1.99 -8.22
CA MET A 142 -35.52 0.91 -7.40
C MET A 142 -35.19 -0.44 -8.06
N PHE A 143 -34.67 -1.38 -7.28
CA PHE A 143 -34.41 -2.73 -7.79
C PHE A 143 -35.75 -3.45 -8.01
N GLN A 144 -35.95 -3.92 -9.24
CA GLN A 144 -37.03 -4.85 -9.58
C GLN A 144 -36.53 -6.30 -9.46
N ASN A 145 -35.25 -6.50 -9.78
CA ASN A 145 -34.58 -7.78 -9.56
C ASN A 145 -34.03 -7.88 -8.13
N ASN A 146 -34.78 -8.52 -7.24
CA ASN A 146 -34.37 -8.76 -5.85
C ASN A 146 -33.05 -9.56 -5.75
N LEU A 147 -32.79 -10.46 -6.71
CA LEU A 147 -31.56 -11.25 -6.72
C LEU A 147 -30.34 -10.35 -6.97
N LEU A 148 -30.46 -9.34 -7.84
CA LEU A 148 -29.40 -8.36 -8.06
C LEU A 148 -29.12 -7.57 -6.77
N LEU A 149 -30.15 -7.04 -6.11
CA LEU A 149 -29.99 -6.32 -4.84
C LEU A 149 -29.30 -7.20 -3.79
N ILE A 150 -29.78 -8.43 -3.58
CA ILE A 150 -29.20 -9.38 -2.63
C ILE A 150 -27.73 -9.67 -2.98
N SER A 151 -27.41 -9.88 -4.26
CA SER A 151 -26.03 -10.13 -4.69
C SER A 151 -25.08 -8.97 -4.40
N ILE A 152 -25.53 -7.72 -4.60
CA ILE A 152 -24.76 -6.52 -4.26
C ILE A 152 -24.55 -6.41 -2.75
N LEU A 153 -25.60 -6.66 -1.95
CA LEU A 153 -25.50 -6.61 -0.49
C LEU A 153 -24.56 -7.69 0.06
N ILE A 154 -24.62 -8.92 -0.48
CA ILE A 154 -23.69 -10.00 -0.13
C ILE A 154 -22.25 -9.61 -0.50
N TYR A 155 -22.05 -9.04 -1.70
CA TYR A 155 -20.73 -8.56 -2.12
C TYR A 155 -20.17 -7.52 -1.14
N ASN A 156 -20.95 -6.49 -0.83
CA ASN A 156 -20.57 -5.44 0.11
C ASN A 156 -20.28 -5.99 1.51
N ALA A 157 -21.12 -6.90 2.02
CA ALA A 157 -20.91 -7.53 3.32
C ALA A 157 -19.61 -8.34 3.35
N MET A 158 -19.33 -9.12 2.30
CA MET A 158 -18.09 -9.89 2.20
C MET A 158 -16.86 -9.00 2.10
N ILE A 159 -16.91 -7.91 1.34
CA ILE A 159 -15.83 -6.91 1.25
C ILE A 159 -15.55 -6.31 2.63
N ILE A 160 -16.59 -5.92 3.38
CA ILE A 160 -16.46 -5.40 4.74
C ILE A 160 -15.82 -6.46 5.65
N SER A 161 -16.33 -7.69 5.66
CA SER A 161 -15.80 -8.78 6.48
C SER A 161 -14.33 -9.06 6.18
N ILE A 162 -13.95 -9.16 4.90
CA ILE A 162 -12.56 -9.39 4.49
C ILE A 162 -11.66 -8.24 4.96
N THR A 163 -12.10 -6.99 4.78
CA THR A 163 -11.34 -5.80 5.18
C THR A 163 -11.10 -5.79 6.70
N ILE A 164 -12.15 -6.00 7.50
CA ILE A 164 -12.06 -6.03 8.97
C ILE A 164 -11.17 -7.19 9.45
N ILE A 165 -11.39 -8.41 8.94
CA ILE A 165 -10.60 -9.59 9.29
C ILE A 165 -9.13 -9.35 8.96
N THR A 166 -8.84 -8.85 7.76
CA THR A 166 -7.49 -8.54 7.32
C THR A 166 -6.85 -7.50 8.24
N GLN A 167 -7.57 -6.43 8.58
CA GLN A 167 -7.01 -5.38 9.40
C GLN A 167 -6.74 -5.86 10.84
N VAL A 168 -7.67 -6.60 11.45
CA VAL A 168 -7.50 -7.14 12.82
C VAL A 168 -6.31 -8.11 12.89
N PHE A 169 -6.20 -9.06 11.97
CA PHE A 169 -5.10 -10.04 12.00
C PHE A 169 -3.78 -9.49 11.44
N GLY A 170 -3.87 -8.55 10.51
CA GLY A 170 -2.75 -7.92 9.82
C GLY A 170 -2.13 -6.75 10.58
N PHE A 171 -2.81 -6.18 11.59
CA PHE A 171 -2.31 -5.02 12.33
C PHE A 171 -0.93 -5.24 12.96
N LYS A 172 -0.65 -6.46 13.43
CA LYS A 172 0.67 -6.82 13.95
C LYS A 172 1.80 -6.72 12.92
N ASN A 173 1.47 -6.71 11.63
CA ASN A 173 2.44 -6.67 10.54
C ASN A 173 2.95 -5.27 10.22
N TYR A 174 2.29 -4.20 10.70
CA TYR A 174 2.72 -2.82 10.49
C TYR A 174 4.14 -2.58 11.02
N SER A 175 4.97 -1.99 10.16
CA SER A 175 6.32 -1.54 10.50
C SER A 175 6.26 -0.34 11.45
N ASP A 176 5.47 0.67 11.08
CA ASP A 176 5.20 1.91 11.80
C ASP A 176 3.79 1.87 12.43
N ARG A 177 3.71 1.96 13.77
CA ARG A 177 2.42 1.95 14.50
C ARG A 177 1.56 3.18 14.22
N GLY A 178 2.18 4.35 14.02
CA GLY A 178 1.44 5.58 13.71
C GLY A 178 0.75 5.50 12.37
N LEU A 179 1.44 4.93 11.37
CA LEU A 179 0.85 4.62 10.06
C LEU A 179 -0.27 3.58 10.17
N GLY A 180 -0.09 2.54 10.99
CA GLY A 180 -1.14 1.54 11.23
C GLY A 180 -2.42 2.14 11.81
N ILE A 181 -2.29 3.07 12.77
CA ILE A 181 -3.44 3.80 13.35
C ILE A 181 -4.15 4.64 12.27
N LEU A 182 -3.39 5.37 11.46
CA LEU A 182 -3.96 6.19 10.40
C LEU A 182 -4.71 5.30 9.39
N PHE A 183 -4.15 4.14 9.05
CA PHE A 183 -4.81 3.18 8.17
C PHE A 183 -6.11 2.60 8.76
N ASN A 184 -6.15 2.30 10.06
CA ASN A 184 -7.39 1.90 10.74
C ASN A 184 -8.50 2.95 10.55
N TYR A 185 -8.18 4.24 10.67
CA TYR A 185 -9.16 5.31 10.46
C TYR A 185 -9.63 5.35 9.00
N PHE A 186 -8.71 5.19 8.06
CA PHE A 186 -9.04 5.12 6.65
C PHE A 186 -9.98 3.95 6.34
N ASP A 187 -9.66 2.74 6.81
CA ASP A 187 -10.49 1.54 6.62
C ASP A 187 -11.86 1.69 7.28
N GLY A 188 -11.92 2.31 8.46
CA GLY A 188 -13.19 2.59 9.13
C GLY A 188 -14.11 3.47 8.28
N ILE A 189 -13.56 4.50 7.64
CA ILE A 189 -14.31 5.40 6.75
C ILE A 189 -14.67 4.69 5.45
N PHE A 190 -13.79 3.85 4.91
CA PHE A 190 -14.07 3.01 3.76
C PHE A 190 -15.23 2.04 4.02
N VAL A 191 -15.23 1.34 5.15
CA VAL A 191 -16.33 0.45 5.59
C VAL A 191 -17.61 1.25 5.79
N PHE A 192 -17.54 2.39 6.48
CA PHE A 192 -18.70 3.26 6.68
C PHE A 192 -19.35 3.66 5.35
N ARG A 193 -18.56 4.04 4.35
CA ARG A 193 -19.06 4.35 3.00
C ARG A 193 -19.81 3.18 2.37
N ILE A 194 -19.29 1.96 2.47
CA ILE A 194 -19.94 0.76 1.90
C ILE A 194 -21.27 0.48 2.62
N ILE A 195 -21.32 0.67 3.94
CA ILE A 195 -22.57 0.54 4.72
C ILE A 195 -23.60 1.58 4.27
N ILE A 196 -23.22 2.86 4.19
CA ILE A 196 -24.11 3.92 3.72
C ILE A 196 -24.59 3.66 2.30
N TYR A 197 -23.72 3.17 1.42
CA TYR A 197 -24.12 2.79 0.07
C TYR A 197 -25.15 1.66 0.07
N SER A 198 -24.93 0.63 0.89
CA SER A 198 -25.85 -0.51 1.01
C SER A 198 -27.22 -0.06 1.53
N LEU A 199 -27.25 0.85 2.52
CA LEU A 199 -28.48 1.47 3.01
C LEU A 199 -29.15 2.32 1.93
N LEU A 200 -28.38 3.08 1.14
CA LEU A 200 -28.89 3.87 0.04
C LEU A 200 -29.59 3.00 -1.01
N LEU A 201 -29.03 1.83 -1.35
CA LEU A 201 -29.65 0.90 -2.31
C LEU A 201 -30.98 0.32 -1.81
N ILE A 202 -31.13 0.12 -0.49
CA ILE A 202 -32.35 -0.42 0.13
C ILE A 202 -33.45 0.64 0.23
N PHE A 203 -33.12 1.82 0.78
CA PHE A 203 -34.11 2.83 1.12
C PHE A 203 -34.31 3.90 0.06
N THR A 204 -33.33 4.10 -0.84
CA THR A 204 -33.33 5.16 -1.87
C THR A 204 -33.57 6.58 -1.34
N ALA A 205 -33.30 6.82 -0.05
CA ALA A 205 -33.60 8.07 0.63
C ALA A 205 -32.63 9.19 0.23
N PHE A 206 -33.15 10.40 0.03
CA PHE A 206 -32.36 11.57 -0.37
C PHE A 206 -31.24 11.91 0.63
N PHE A 207 -31.51 11.82 1.93
CA PHE A 207 -30.49 12.12 2.95
C PHE A 207 -29.33 11.11 2.92
N LEU A 208 -29.59 9.83 2.62
CA LEU A 208 -28.54 8.81 2.48
C LEU A 208 -27.65 9.11 1.28
N ARG A 209 -28.22 9.62 0.17
CA ARG A 209 -27.45 10.07 -1.00
C ARG A 209 -26.49 11.19 -0.62
N ALA A 210 -26.93 12.17 0.17
CA ALA A 210 -26.07 13.26 0.62
C ALA A 210 -24.92 12.74 1.52
N ILE A 211 -25.23 11.89 2.50
CA ILE A 211 -24.21 11.27 3.37
C ILE A 211 -23.22 10.44 2.55
N PHE A 212 -23.70 9.71 1.55
CA PHE A 212 -22.87 8.91 0.65
C PHE A 212 -21.87 9.78 -0.13
N ILE A 213 -22.33 10.88 -0.74
CA ILE A 213 -21.46 11.83 -1.45
C ILE A 213 -20.42 12.44 -0.50
N ILE A 214 -20.84 12.87 0.70
CA ILE A 214 -19.93 13.43 1.72
C ILE A 214 -18.87 12.39 2.12
N SER A 215 -19.26 11.12 2.29
CA SER A 215 -18.32 10.05 2.63
C SER A 215 -17.27 9.81 1.56
N TYR A 216 -17.61 10.00 0.27
CA TYR A 216 -16.65 9.97 -0.85
C TYR A 216 -15.60 11.07 -0.71
N PHE A 217 -16.02 12.30 -0.42
CA PHE A 217 -15.10 13.43 -0.21
C PHE A 217 -14.18 13.23 0.99
N ILE A 218 -14.74 12.80 2.13
CA ILE A 218 -13.94 12.52 3.33
C ILE A 218 -12.89 11.43 3.02
N ASN A 219 -13.30 10.36 2.34
CA ASN A 219 -12.41 9.26 1.99
C ASN A 219 -11.24 9.73 1.11
N ILE A 220 -11.51 10.47 0.02
CA ILE A 220 -10.46 10.92 -0.89
C ILE A 220 -9.52 11.96 -0.25
N ILE A 221 -10.06 12.86 0.59
CA ILE A 221 -9.25 13.85 1.32
C ILE A 221 -8.28 13.15 2.27
N ILE A 222 -8.74 12.11 2.98
CA ILE A 222 -7.88 11.35 3.89
C ILE A 222 -6.80 10.60 3.11
N ILE A 223 -7.14 9.96 1.99
CA ILE A 223 -6.16 9.32 1.11
C ILE A 223 -5.11 10.33 0.65
N LEU A 224 -5.54 11.52 0.22
CA LEU A 224 -4.63 12.58 -0.21
C LEU A 224 -3.70 13.01 0.94
N ILE A 225 -4.24 13.19 2.16
CA ILE A 225 -3.43 13.51 3.34
C ILE A 225 -2.40 12.42 3.63
N ILE A 226 -2.77 11.15 3.49
CA ILE A 226 -1.87 10.00 3.66
C ILE A 226 -0.74 10.06 2.64
N ILE A 227 -1.10 10.22 1.38
CA ILE A 227 -0.16 10.29 0.25
C ILE A 227 0.81 11.46 0.46
N ILE A 228 0.31 12.64 0.83
CA ILE A 228 1.17 13.82 1.00
C ILE A 228 2.06 13.69 2.24
N LYS A 229 1.51 13.31 3.40
CA LYS A 229 2.27 13.29 4.66
C LYS A 229 3.24 12.13 4.73
N ARG A 230 2.87 10.97 4.18
CA ARG A 230 3.62 9.73 4.32
C ARG A 230 3.62 8.94 3.02
N PRO A 231 4.15 9.47 1.92
CA PRO A 231 4.11 8.78 0.63
C PRO A 231 4.88 7.43 0.60
N ASN A 232 5.88 7.26 1.48
CA ASN A 232 6.53 5.96 1.77
C ASN A 232 5.56 4.85 2.21
N PHE A 233 4.35 5.22 2.63
CA PHE A 233 3.25 4.33 2.98
C PHE A 233 3.00 3.27 1.90
N LEU A 234 3.13 3.61 0.63
CA LEU A 234 2.90 2.69 -0.49
C LEU A 234 3.99 1.60 -0.63
N VAL A 235 5.10 1.72 0.10
CA VAL A 235 6.31 0.87 -0.07
C VAL A 235 6.72 0.17 1.23
N VAL A 236 6.50 0.80 2.39
CA VAL A 236 7.07 0.37 3.69
C VAL A 236 6.05 -0.37 4.58
N PHE A 237 4.86 -0.68 4.06
CA PHE A 237 3.69 -1.11 4.84
C PHE A 237 3.94 -2.26 5.84
N THR A 238 4.77 -3.24 5.47
CA THR A 238 4.98 -4.44 6.29
C THR A 238 6.43 -4.83 6.53
N ASN A 239 7.41 -4.09 5.98
CA ASN A 239 8.81 -4.49 6.07
C ASN A 239 9.56 -3.74 7.17
N LYS A 240 10.08 -4.48 8.16
CA LYS A 240 10.93 -3.96 9.24
C LYS A 240 12.38 -4.35 8.96
N ILE A 241 13.32 -3.42 9.08
CA ILE A 241 14.73 -3.76 9.17
C ILE A 241 15.05 -3.97 10.66
N TYR A 242 15.82 -5.00 10.97
CA TYR A 242 16.25 -5.31 12.33
C TYR A 242 17.68 -4.84 12.55
N ASP A 243 18.62 -5.37 11.77
CA ASP A 243 20.04 -5.19 12.00
C ASP A 243 20.79 -4.95 10.68
N PHE A 244 21.78 -4.07 10.74
CA PHE A 244 22.76 -3.79 9.70
C PHE A 244 24.14 -4.13 10.23
N ILE A 245 24.87 -5.01 9.56
CA ILE A 245 26.17 -5.48 10.04
C ILE A 245 27.16 -5.42 8.89
N ILE A 246 28.33 -4.86 9.15
CA ILE A 246 29.47 -4.84 8.23
C ILE A 246 30.63 -5.57 8.90
N PHE A 247 31.24 -6.51 8.19
CA PHE A 247 32.37 -7.25 8.69
C PHE A 247 33.44 -7.43 7.62
N HIS A 248 34.70 -7.49 8.04
CA HIS A 248 35.82 -7.84 7.18
C HIS A 248 35.91 -9.36 7.02
N ARG A 249 36.53 -9.83 5.93
CA ARG A 249 36.76 -11.26 5.63
C ARG A 249 37.51 -12.02 6.73
N SER A 250 38.24 -11.32 7.60
CA SER A 250 38.89 -11.91 8.78
C SER A 250 37.93 -12.18 9.94
N GLY A 251 36.64 -11.87 9.78
CA GLY A 251 35.62 -11.96 10.82
C GLY A 251 35.52 -10.73 11.72
N ILE A 252 36.36 -9.71 11.54
CA ILE A 252 36.31 -8.50 12.37
C ILE A 252 35.06 -7.68 12.01
N LEU A 253 34.26 -7.36 13.03
CA LEU A 253 33.11 -6.47 12.89
C LEU A 253 33.61 -5.04 12.64
N LEU A 254 33.26 -4.48 11.49
CA LEU A 254 33.60 -3.11 11.13
C LEU A 254 32.53 -2.12 11.60
N TYR A 255 31.26 -2.52 11.55
CA TYR A 255 30.16 -1.67 11.97
C TYR A 255 28.90 -2.49 12.26
N SER A 256 28.10 -2.06 13.24
CA SER A 256 26.82 -2.69 13.55
C SER A 256 25.80 -1.66 13.98
N TYR A 257 24.62 -1.67 13.35
CA TYR A 257 23.54 -0.75 13.65
C TYR A 257 22.22 -1.50 13.80
N ASN A 258 21.52 -1.20 14.89
CA ASN A 258 20.21 -1.77 15.18
C ASN A 258 19.13 -0.73 14.86
N PHE A 259 18.31 -1.03 13.84
CA PHE A 259 17.24 -0.15 13.39
C PHE A 259 16.08 -0.05 14.39
N GLN A 260 15.98 -0.97 15.35
CA GLN A 260 14.94 -0.94 16.37
C GLN A 260 15.29 0.01 17.53
N THR A 261 16.57 0.11 17.89
CA THR A 261 17.05 0.99 18.96
C THR A 261 17.65 2.30 18.45
N ASP A 262 17.85 2.46 17.14
CA ASP A 262 18.55 3.60 16.51
C ASP A 262 19.95 3.84 17.09
N GLN A 263 20.59 2.76 17.53
CA GLN A 263 21.89 2.79 18.18
C GLN A 263 22.91 1.93 17.42
N GLU A 264 24.12 2.45 17.38
CA GLU A 264 25.29 1.67 17.04
C GLU A 264 25.53 0.66 18.17
N VAL A 265 25.64 -0.62 17.82
CA VAL A 265 25.77 -1.69 18.80
C VAL A 265 27.24 -2.07 18.88
N ASN A 266 27.94 -1.44 19.82
CA ASN A 266 29.35 -1.70 20.06
C ASN A 266 29.61 -3.02 20.79
N ASP A 267 28.61 -3.61 21.46
CA ASP A 267 28.72 -4.92 22.10
C ASP A 267 27.40 -5.69 22.10
N SER A 268 27.38 -6.89 21.51
CA SER A 268 26.30 -7.83 21.75
C SER A 268 26.78 -9.27 21.62
N LEU A 269 26.22 -10.15 22.45
CA LEU A 269 26.27 -11.62 22.34
C LEU A 269 25.90 -12.13 20.94
N LEU A 270 25.17 -11.33 20.14
CA LEU A 270 24.85 -11.58 18.75
C LEU A 270 26.10 -11.66 17.86
N LYS A 271 27.19 -10.96 18.24
CA LYS A 271 28.49 -11.01 17.55
C LYS A 271 28.98 -12.44 17.43
N GLY A 272 28.95 -13.24 18.50
CA GLY A 272 29.52 -14.59 18.51
C GLY A 272 28.79 -15.57 17.56
N SER A 273 27.47 -15.63 17.64
CA SER A 273 26.67 -16.54 16.82
C SER A 273 26.52 -16.09 15.36
N ILE A 274 26.51 -14.77 15.10
CA ILE A 274 26.55 -14.22 13.74
C ILE A 274 27.93 -14.42 13.11
N LEU A 275 29.05 -14.21 13.85
CA LEU A 275 30.40 -14.52 13.39
C LEU A 275 30.58 -16.01 13.06
N ILE A 276 30.05 -16.92 13.88
CA ILE A 276 30.14 -18.37 13.63
C ILE A 276 29.38 -18.74 12.35
N GLY A 277 28.17 -18.19 12.17
CA GLY A 277 27.40 -18.37 10.94
C GLY A 277 28.09 -17.76 9.71
N ILE A 278 28.68 -16.57 9.86
CA ILE A 278 29.43 -15.85 8.82
C ILE A 278 30.72 -16.57 8.45
N ASN A 279 31.49 -17.09 9.40
CA ASN A 279 32.70 -17.86 9.09
C ASN A 279 32.36 -19.12 8.29
N HIS A 280 31.25 -19.77 8.62
CA HIS A 280 30.73 -20.90 7.84
C HIS A 280 30.22 -20.48 6.44
N ILE A 281 29.70 -19.26 6.29
CA ILE A 281 29.33 -18.68 4.99
C ILE A 281 30.61 -18.37 4.20
N LEU A 282 31.50 -17.54 4.72
CA LEU A 282 32.76 -17.14 4.08
C LEU A 282 33.65 -18.33 3.70
N SER A 283 33.74 -19.37 4.52
CA SER A 283 34.52 -20.59 4.21
C SER A 283 33.98 -21.36 3.00
N ASN A 284 32.68 -21.23 2.71
CA ASN A 284 32.04 -21.84 1.54
C ASN A 284 32.04 -20.92 0.31
N PHE A 285 32.20 -19.61 0.49
CA PHE A 285 32.10 -18.61 -0.59
C PHE A 285 33.44 -17.98 -1.03
N ALA A 286 34.56 -18.31 -0.39
CA ALA A 286 35.88 -17.73 -0.68
C ALA A 286 36.35 -17.83 -2.15
N ASN A 287 35.72 -18.69 -2.96
CA ASN A 287 36.06 -18.92 -4.37
C ASN A 287 35.00 -18.48 -5.39
N VAL A 288 33.90 -17.81 -4.99
CA VAL A 288 32.80 -17.47 -5.93
C VAL A 288 32.60 -15.96 -6.02
N LYS A 289 32.88 -15.39 -7.20
CA LYS A 289 32.73 -13.96 -7.50
C LYS A 289 31.25 -13.61 -7.69
N ASN A 290 30.77 -12.57 -7.01
CA ASN A 290 29.48 -11.89 -7.28
C ASN A 290 28.20 -12.74 -7.14
N GLN A 291 28.00 -13.45 -6.02
CA GLN A 291 26.68 -14.02 -5.69
C GLN A 291 26.03 -13.31 -4.49
N LEU A 292 24.92 -12.63 -4.77
CA LEU A 292 23.94 -12.13 -3.80
C LEU A 292 23.11 -13.32 -3.28
N ASP A 293 23.71 -14.18 -2.47
CA ASP A 293 23.06 -15.42 -2.06
C ASP A 293 22.16 -15.26 -0.84
N LEU A 294 20.95 -15.79 -1.00
CA LEU A 294 19.80 -15.56 -0.14
C LEU A 294 19.79 -16.58 1.01
N ILE A 295 20.18 -16.15 2.20
CA ILE A 295 20.01 -16.98 3.41
C ILE A 295 18.60 -16.74 3.96
N LYS A 296 17.69 -17.64 3.65
CA LYS A 296 16.30 -17.56 4.13
C LYS A 296 16.21 -18.13 5.56
N LEU A 297 16.24 -17.27 6.56
CA LEU A 297 15.84 -17.65 7.92
C LEU A 297 14.30 -17.70 7.96
N ARG A 298 13.71 -18.64 8.72
CA ARG A 298 12.26 -18.97 8.72
C ARG A 298 11.34 -17.75 8.56
N ASP A 299 11.61 -16.68 9.30
CA ASP A 299 10.80 -15.46 9.30
C ASP A 299 11.54 -14.17 8.93
N LYS A 300 12.84 -14.24 8.61
CA LYS A 300 13.68 -13.08 8.31
C LYS A 300 14.36 -13.24 6.95
N GLY A 301 14.30 -12.20 6.13
CA GLY A 301 15.12 -12.09 4.93
C GLY A 301 16.51 -11.58 5.32
N VAL A 302 17.55 -12.32 4.93
CA VAL A 302 18.93 -11.84 5.04
C VAL A 302 19.37 -11.44 3.63
N ILE A 303 19.83 -10.21 3.48
CA ILE A 303 20.49 -9.75 2.27
C ILE A 303 21.98 -9.67 2.58
N PHE A 304 22.76 -10.44 1.83
CA PHE A 304 24.20 -10.56 2.00
C PHE A 304 24.91 -10.10 0.74
N GLN A 305 25.82 -9.13 0.87
CA GLN A 305 26.62 -8.63 -0.23
C GLN A 305 28.09 -8.65 0.17
N PHE A 306 28.92 -9.33 -0.63
CA PHE A 306 30.35 -9.47 -0.39
C PHE A 306 31.15 -8.72 -1.46
N ASP A 307 32.05 -7.84 -1.02
CA ASP A 307 33.03 -7.17 -1.87
C ASP A 307 34.36 -7.95 -1.80
N ASN A 308 34.64 -8.72 -2.86
CA ASN A 308 35.84 -9.54 -2.97
C ASN A 308 37.12 -8.69 -3.08
N GLU A 309 37.04 -7.47 -3.62
CA GLU A 309 38.20 -6.62 -3.88
C GLU A 309 38.69 -5.96 -2.60
N LEU A 310 37.74 -5.44 -1.81
CA LEU A 310 38.02 -4.76 -0.54
C LEU A 310 37.90 -5.67 0.69
N GLY A 311 37.49 -6.92 0.49
CA GLY A 311 37.53 -7.97 1.51
C GLY A 311 36.56 -7.76 2.66
N TYR A 312 35.38 -7.19 2.42
CA TYR A 312 34.36 -7.01 3.45
C TYR A 312 32.98 -7.47 2.96
N ALA A 313 32.05 -7.61 3.89
CA ALA A 313 30.68 -7.98 3.62
C ALA A 313 29.70 -7.10 4.37
N ILE A 314 28.52 -6.96 3.79
CA ILE A 314 27.35 -6.33 4.38
C ILE A 314 26.26 -7.37 4.56
N LEU A 315 25.68 -7.38 5.75
CA LEU A 315 24.56 -8.21 6.13
C LEU A 315 23.41 -7.31 6.60
N LEU A 316 22.32 -7.29 5.84
CA LEU A 316 21.06 -6.67 6.25
C LEU A 316 20.08 -7.75 6.69
N ILE A 317 19.59 -7.66 7.92
CA ILE A 317 18.54 -8.51 8.45
C ILE A 317 17.23 -7.74 8.42
N ALA A 318 16.28 -8.18 7.60
CA ALA A 318 14.95 -7.59 7.49
C ALA A 318 13.83 -8.62 7.67
N LYS A 319 12.60 -8.16 7.89
CA LYS A 319 11.41 -9.02 7.98
C LYS A 319 11.12 -9.69 6.64
N HIS A 320 11.34 -8.95 5.55
CA HIS A 320 11.20 -9.41 4.19
C HIS A 320 12.33 -8.85 3.32
N LYS A 321 12.81 -9.66 2.37
CA LYS A 321 13.62 -9.16 1.27
C LYS A 321 12.67 -8.51 0.25
N ASN A 322 13.00 -7.32 -0.25
CA ASN A 322 12.31 -6.68 -1.36
C ASN A 322 13.34 -5.96 -2.26
N THR A 323 12.95 -5.66 -3.49
CA THR A 323 13.83 -5.02 -4.48
C THR A 323 14.32 -3.64 -4.02
N THR A 324 13.48 -2.89 -3.29
CA THR A 324 13.86 -1.60 -2.70
C THR A 324 15.03 -1.73 -1.73
N LEU A 325 15.02 -2.72 -0.84
CA LEU A 325 16.11 -2.98 0.10
C LEU A 325 17.38 -3.46 -0.61
N GLU A 326 17.25 -4.29 -1.65
CA GLU A 326 18.40 -4.69 -2.46
C GLU A 326 19.06 -3.48 -3.13
N HIS A 327 18.26 -2.58 -3.70
CA HIS A 327 18.75 -1.35 -4.31
C HIS A 327 19.40 -0.43 -3.28
N SER A 328 18.77 -0.22 -2.12
CA SER A 328 19.36 0.54 -1.00
C SER A 328 20.69 -0.02 -0.53
N ILE A 329 20.82 -1.35 -0.38
CA ILE A 329 22.08 -1.98 0.03
C ILE A 329 23.13 -1.85 -1.08
N SER A 330 22.77 -2.05 -2.34
CA SER A 330 23.71 -1.92 -3.46
C SER A 330 24.28 -0.50 -3.55
N ASN A 331 23.42 0.52 -3.42
CA ASN A 331 23.84 1.92 -3.44
C ASN A 331 24.69 2.27 -2.22
N PHE A 332 24.27 1.83 -1.03
CA PHE A 332 25.07 1.94 0.18
C PHE A 332 26.44 1.27 0.02
N ASN A 333 26.50 0.06 -0.55
CA ASN A 333 27.74 -0.70 -0.70
C ASN A 333 28.72 0.04 -1.60
N ASN A 334 28.26 0.56 -2.74
CA ASN A 334 29.10 1.32 -3.66
C ASN A 334 29.69 2.57 -3.00
N GLU A 335 28.88 3.30 -2.23
CA GLU A 335 29.34 4.50 -1.54
C GLU A 335 30.26 4.18 -0.35
N PHE A 336 29.97 3.11 0.39
CA PHE A 336 30.82 2.60 1.45
C PHE A 336 32.19 2.15 0.91
N SER A 337 32.23 1.34 -0.16
CA SER A 337 33.46 0.93 -0.86
C SER A 337 34.28 2.15 -1.26
N HIS A 338 33.64 3.17 -1.81
CA HIS A 338 34.31 4.38 -2.28
C HIS A 338 34.89 5.20 -1.11
N ARG A 339 34.07 5.46 -0.08
CA ARG A 339 34.42 6.32 1.06
C ARG A 339 35.52 5.72 1.93
N PHE A 340 35.48 4.42 2.17
CA PHE A 340 36.41 3.74 3.08
C PHE A 340 37.49 2.93 2.34
N ARG A 341 37.64 3.10 1.03
CA ARG A 341 38.55 2.32 0.18
C ARG A 341 39.97 2.23 0.73
N GLN A 342 40.54 3.37 1.11
CA GLN A 342 41.92 3.44 1.64
C GLN A 342 42.08 2.67 2.95
N TYR A 343 41.06 2.69 3.82
CA TYR A 343 41.10 1.96 5.08
C TYR A 343 40.95 0.46 4.85
N LEU A 344 40.01 0.07 3.98
CA LEU A 344 39.73 -1.32 3.63
C LEU A 344 40.91 -1.98 2.89
N SER A 345 41.59 -1.26 2.00
CA SER A 345 42.76 -1.78 1.27
C SER A 345 43.98 -2.00 2.17
N ASN A 346 44.07 -1.25 3.28
CA ASN A 346 45.24 -1.23 4.17
C ASN A 346 45.00 -1.97 5.50
N LEU A 347 44.10 -2.95 5.53
CA LEU A 347 43.79 -3.74 6.73
C LEU A 347 44.84 -4.83 7.02
N HIS A 348 46.13 -4.45 7.04
CA HIS A 348 47.23 -5.32 7.46
C HIS A 348 47.60 -4.98 8.92
N GLY A 349 47.22 -5.86 9.87
CA GLY A 349 47.49 -5.69 11.30
C GLY A 349 46.26 -5.34 12.13
N LEU A 350 46.42 -4.48 13.13
CA LEU A 350 45.34 -4.00 14.01
C LEU A 350 44.35 -3.14 13.20
N ILE A 351 43.11 -3.61 13.07
CA ILE A 351 42.03 -2.88 12.40
C ILE A 351 41.46 -1.84 13.38
N ASP A 352 41.64 -0.56 13.08
CA ASP A 352 41.03 0.54 13.83
C ASP A 352 39.57 0.75 13.37
N ILE A 353 38.63 0.21 14.16
CA ILE A 353 37.19 0.26 13.89
C ILE A 353 36.64 1.70 13.97
N SER A 354 37.32 2.59 14.70
CA SER A 354 36.87 3.98 14.86
C SER A 354 36.82 4.76 13.54
N LYS A 355 37.57 4.30 12.53
CA LYS A 355 37.57 4.86 11.16
C LYS A 355 36.24 4.69 10.43
N PHE A 356 35.36 3.81 10.91
CA PHE A 356 34.05 3.55 10.31
C PHE A 356 32.89 4.26 11.03
N SER A 357 33.15 5.19 11.95
CA SER A 357 32.12 5.92 12.70
C SER A 357 31.14 6.69 11.80
N ASP A 358 31.63 7.23 10.67
CA ASP A 358 30.81 7.94 9.67
C ASP A 358 29.79 7.03 8.95
N THR A 359 29.84 5.71 9.15
CA THR A 359 28.90 4.76 8.54
C THR A 359 27.45 5.04 8.94
N LYS A 360 27.21 5.60 10.14
CA LYS A 360 25.85 6.00 10.55
C LYS A 360 25.22 7.01 9.59
N LEU A 361 26.02 7.94 9.04
CA LEU A 361 25.54 8.93 8.07
C LEU A 361 25.08 8.26 6.79
N LEU A 362 25.88 7.33 6.26
CA LEU A 362 25.52 6.54 5.07
C LEU A 362 24.25 5.71 5.31
N ILE A 363 24.11 5.10 6.49
CA ILE A 363 22.88 4.36 6.83
C ILE A 363 21.67 5.31 6.85
N ASN A 364 21.82 6.49 7.45
CA ASN A 364 20.76 7.49 7.51
C ASN A 364 20.36 8.01 6.13
N GLU A 365 21.28 8.11 5.18
CA GLU A 365 21.02 8.54 3.81
C GLU A 365 20.27 7.45 3.03
N HIS A 366 20.79 6.22 3.02
CA HIS A 366 20.26 5.13 2.19
C HIS A 366 19.06 4.39 2.79
N PHE A 367 18.90 4.42 4.11
CA PHE A 367 17.83 3.71 4.84
C PHE A 367 16.91 4.64 5.63
N LYS A 368 16.93 5.96 5.35
CA LYS A 368 16.08 6.98 5.99
C LYS A 368 14.61 6.57 6.14
N ARG A 369 14.08 5.84 5.16
CA ARG A 369 12.67 5.41 5.08
C ARG A 369 12.31 4.34 6.12
N TYR A 370 13.29 3.63 6.65
CA TYR A 370 13.14 2.54 7.62
C TYR A 370 13.55 2.93 9.04
N ILE A 371 14.22 4.08 9.19
CA ILE A 371 14.58 4.63 10.50
C ILE A 371 13.35 5.31 11.08
N VAL A 372 12.72 4.65 12.03
CA VAL A 372 11.63 5.24 12.81
C VAL A 372 12.27 6.24 13.76
N LYS A 373 12.21 7.54 13.42
CA LYS A 373 12.51 8.58 14.41
C LYS A 373 11.51 8.43 15.54
N THR A 374 11.91 7.79 16.63
CA THR A 374 11.23 7.97 17.91
C THR A 374 11.37 9.44 18.24
N SER A 375 10.29 10.20 18.03
CA SER A 375 10.12 11.48 18.72
C SER A 375 10.28 11.14 20.20
N HIS A 376 11.36 11.61 20.82
CA HIS A 376 11.48 11.60 22.27
C HIS A 376 10.17 12.15 22.84
N GLN A 377 9.43 11.27 23.52
CA GLN A 377 8.46 11.67 24.53
C GLN A 377 9.20 11.84 25.84
#